data_AF-A0A397GTU0-F1
#
_entry.id   AF-A0A397GTU0-F1
#
_cell.length_a   1.000
_cell.length_b   1.000
_cell.length_c   1.000
_cell.angle_alpha   90.00
_cell.angle_beta   90.00
_cell.angle_gamma   90.00
#
_symmetry.space_group_name_H-M   'P 1'
#
loop_
_entity.id
_entity.type
_entity.pdbx_description
1 polymer ?
#
loop_
_entity_poly.entity_id
_entity_poly.type
_entity_poly.pdbx_seq_one_letter_code
_entity_poly.pdbx_strand_id
1 'polypeptide(L)'
;MLDLGIFKYQIEFTTELLKLKPGKLMDDMNKRIAKIPRHSGLKVFKKGVQSLSRLTASEYRDMMKIMMFVVDGLYSEDLSNVYVKWNEIYLLSRLENFKESDLQDFQKAINDWGNIFIKLFRDFSCSNLKFPKLHSWIYHIVDTIREHRAINGYTTETYESLHKTYVKIPYRCYRIELP
;
A
#
# COMPACT_ATOMS: atom_id res chain seq x y z
N MET A 1 -7.04 5.06 -8.87
CA MET A 1 -5.79 4.28 -8.83
C MET A 1 -5.44 4.15 -7.36
N LEU A 2 -5.20 2.94 -6.83
CA LEU A 2 -5.19 2.65 -5.38
C LEU A 2 -4.55 3.74 -4.52
N ASP A 3 -5.24 4.19 -3.48
CA ASP A 3 -4.65 5.12 -2.52
C ASP A 3 -3.56 4.38 -1.72
N LEU A 4 -2.31 4.54 -2.17
CA LEU A 4 -1.11 4.06 -1.46
C LEU A 4 -1.08 4.55 0.00
N GLY A 5 -1.85 5.58 0.34
CA GLY A 5 -2.06 6.06 1.70
C GLY A 5 -2.68 5.02 2.62
N ILE A 6 -3.58 4.15 2.15
CA ILE A 6 -4.16 3.09 3.01
C ILE A 6 -3.10 2.03 3.32
N PHE A 7 -2.30 1.63 2.33
CA PHE A 7 -1.18 0.71 2.55
C PHE A 7 -0.13 1.28 3.50
N LYS A 8 0.12 2.59 3.43
CA LYS A 8 0.99 3.29 4.38
C LYS A 8 0.47 3.12 5.82
N TYR A 9 -0.82 3.35 6.06
CA TYR A 9 -1.41 3.11 7.38
C TYR A 9 -1.27 1.65 7.82
N GLN A 10 -1.44 0.68 6.92
CA GLN A 10 -1.24 -0.74 7.24
C GLN A 10 0.18 -1.03 7.74
N ILE A 11 1.22 -0.46 7.11
CA ILE A 11 2.62 -0.60 7.54
C ILE A 11 2.85 0.09 8.89
N GLU A 12 2.34 1.30 9.06
CA GLU A 12 2.46 2.07 10.31
C GLU A 12 1.80 1.31 11.48
N PHE A 13 0.57 0.84 11.32
CA PHE A 13 -0.12 0.10 12.37
C PHE A 13 0.50 -1.27 12.64
N THR A 14 1.04 -1.95 11.62
CA THR A 14 1.82 -3.17 11.82
C THR A 14 3.05 -2.89 12.67
N THR A 15 3.74 -1.79 12.42
CA THR A 15 4.91 -1.37 13.21
C THR A 15 4.53 -1.12 14.67
N GLU A 16 3.45 -0.38 14.91
CA GLU A 16 2.98 -0.12 16.28
C GLU A 16 2.51 -1.40 16.98
N LEU A 17 1.81 -2.29 16.27
CA LEU A 17 1.41 -3.61 16.77
C LEU A 17 2.61 -4.42 17.25
N LEU A 18 3.64 -4.55 16.42
CA LEU A 18 4.81 -5.37 16.74
C LEU A 18 5.67 -4.75 17.85
N LYS A 19 5.69 -3.41 18.01
CA LYS A 19 6.37 -2.74 19.13
C LYS A 19 5.70 -3.00 20.48
N LEU A 20 4.38 -3.12 20.52
CA LEU A 20 3.63 -3.35 21.76
C LEU A 20 3.68 -4.81 22.23
N LYS A 21 3.96 -5.75 21.34
CA LYS A 21 3.97 -7.17 21.69
C LYS A 21 5.30 -7.57 22.34
N PRO A 22 5.26 -8.41 23.38
CA PRO A 22 6.48 -8.89 24.02
C PRO A 22 7.31 -9.71 23.03
N GLY A 23 8.63 -9.60 23.13
CA GLY A 23 9.58 -10.30 22.28
C GLY A 23 10.32 -9.38 21.32
N LYS A 24 11.07 -9.99 20.39
CA LYS A 24 11.91 -9.29 19.41
C LYS A 24 11.26 -9.24 18.02
N LEU A 25 9.93 -9.19 17.96
CA LEU A 25 9.18 -9.26 16.69
C LEU A 25 9.56 -8.15 15.72
N MET A 26 9.79 -6.94 16.22
CA MET A 26 10.31 -5.82 15.41
C MET A 26 11.72 -6.10 14.87
N ASP A 27 12.60 -6.70 15.67
CA ASP A 27 13.94 -7.08 15.20
C ASP A 27 13.84 -8.20 14.17
N ASP A 28 12.92 -9.15 14.34
CA ASP A 28 12.72 -10.25 13.42
C ASP A 28 12.13 -9.78 12.10
N MET A 29 11.20 -8.82 12.12
CA MET A 29 10.73 -8.10 10.94
C MET A 29 11.90 -7.43 10.20
N ASN A 30 12.74 -6.68 10.92
CA ASN A 30 13.90 -6.02 10.34
C ASN A 30 14.92 -7.01 9.76
N LYS A 31 15.17 -8.13 10.45
CA LYS A 31 16.03 -9.22 9.94
C LYS A 31 15.46 -9.84 8.67
N ARG A 32 14.15 -10.07 8.61
CA ARG A 32 13.47 -10.61 7.42
C ARG A 32 13.57 -9.65 6.25
N ILE A 33 13.33 -8.35 6.48
CA ILE A 33 13.52 -7.32 5.45
C ILE A 33 14.97 -7.31 4.94
N ALA A 34 15.96 -7.42 5.83
CA ALA A 34 17.37 -7.45 5.46
C ALA A 34 17.78 -8.71 4.67
N LYS A 35 17.07 -9.83 4.84
CA LYS A 35 17.30 -11.09 4.13
C LYS A 35 16.69 -11.14 2.72
N ILE A 36 15.84 -10.19 2.35
CA ILE A 36 15.25 -10.17 1.01
C ILE A 36 16.36 -10.07 -0.04
N PRO A 37 16.39 -10.98 -1.03
CA PRO A 37 17.39 -10.96 -2.09
C PRO A 37 17.43 -9.62 -2.81
N ARG A 38 18.64 -9.11 -3.05
CA ARG A 38 18.85 -7.86 -3.77
C ARG A 38 18.66 -8.13 -5.26
N HIS A 39 17.56 -7.65 -5.82
CA HIS A 39 17.28 -7.69 -7.24
C HIS A 39 17.30 -6.28 -7.82
N SER A 40 17.81 -6.08 -9.05
CA SER A 40 17.91 -4.77 -9.70
C SER A 40 16.55 -4.06 -9.87
N GLY A 41 15.48 -4.85 -9.95
CA GLY A 41 14.08 -4.37 -10.00
C GLY A 41 13.37 -4.20 -8.66
N LEU A 42 14.06 -4.35 -7.52
CA LEU A 42 13.50 -4.12 -6.17
C LEU A 42 14.37 -3.13 -5.40
N LYS A 43 13.77 -2.09 -4.83
CA LYS A 43 14.55 -1.15 -4.01
C LYS A 43 14.97 -1.78 -2.67
N VAL A 44 16.22 -1.52 -2.27
CA VAL A 44 16.80 -2.05 -1.02
C VAL A 44 16.48 -1.16 0.18
N PHE A 45 15.78 -1.70 1.18
CA PHE A 45 15.45 -1.03 2.44
C PHE A 45 16.58 -1.18 3.47
N LYS A 46 17.66 -0.40 3.32
CA LYS A 46 18.89 -0.51 4.14
C LYS A 46 18.73 -0.19 5.63
N LYS A 47 17.64 0.49 6.05
CA LYS A 47 17.43 0.95 7.44
C LYS A 47 16.18 0.35 8.11
N GLY A 48 15.69 -0.80 7.64
CA GLY A 48 14.52 -1.47 8.21
C GLY A 48 13.26 -0.58 8.20
N VAL A 49 12.40 -0.73 9.21
CA VAL A 49 11.12 0.00 9.29
C VAL A 49 11.25 1.53 9.25
N GLN A 50 12.36 2.10 9.72
CA GLN A 50 12.59 3.55 9.66
C GLN A 50 12.73 4.09 8.23
N SER A 51 13.20 3.26 7.29
CA SER A 51 13.22 3.63 5.87
C SER A 51 11.83 3.70 5.23
N LEU A 52 10.80 3.21 5.92
CA LEU A 52 9.43 3.13 5.41
C LEU A 52 8.63 4.42 5.59
N SER A 53 9.18 5.44 6.26
CA SER A 53 8.46 6.71 6.53
C SER A 53 8.42 7.68 5.35
N ARG A 54 9.31 7.53 4.35
CA ARG A 54 9.45 8.45 3.21
C ARG A 54 9.65 7.70 1.90
N LEU A 55 8.58 7.09 1.42
CA LEU A 55 8.59 6.21 0.27
C LEU A 55 7.91 6.86 -0.93
N THR A 56 8.53 6.73 -2.09
CA THR A 56 7.93 7.02 -3.39
C THR A 56 6.88 5.99 -3.76
N ALA A 57 6.00 6.30 -4.72
CA ALA A 57 4.99 5.36 -5.19
C ALA A 57 5.56 4.03 -5.71
N SER A 58 6.73 4.07 -6.37
CA SER A 58 7.43 2.85 -6.82
C SER A 58 7.93 2.02 -5.66
N GLU A 59 8.40 2.64 -4.58
CA GLU A 59 8.83 1.92 -3.38
C GLU A 59 7.67 1.21 -2.69
N TYR A 60 6.50 1.87 -2.59
CA TYR A 60 5.32 1.22 -2.04
C TYR A 60 4.92 -0.03 -2.84
N ARG A 61 5.02 0.01 -4.17
CA ARG A 61 4.75 -1.17 -5.01
C ARG A 61 5.75 -2.30 -4.75
N ASP A 62 7.02 -1.99 -4.57
CA ASP A 62 8.02 -3.01 -4.22
C ASP A 62 7.75 -3.57 -2.82
N MET A 63 7.34 -2.73 -1.87
CA MET A 63 6.95 -3.16 -0.54
C MET A 63 5.75 -4.10 -0.54
N MET A 64 4.71 -3.81 -1.31
CA MET A 64 3.54 -4.70 -1.42
C MET A 64 3.96 -6.14 -1.77
N LYS A 65 4.94 -6.29 -2.67
CA LYS A 65 5.46 -7.60 -3.08
C LYS A 65 6.22 -8.30 -1.97
N ILE A 66 7.03 -7.58 -1.20
CA ILE A 66 7.90 -8.20 -0.19
C ILE A 66 7.22 -8.39 1.17
N MET A 67 6.28 -7.51 1.52
CA MET A 67 5.73 -7.45 2.87
C MET A 67 4.97 -8.72 3.25
N MET A 68 4.28 -9.36 2.31
CA MET A 68 3.63 -10.66 2.54
C MET A 68 4.60 -11.71 3.09
N PHE A 69 5.83 -11.77 2.56
CA PHE A 69 6.86 -12.70 3.03
C PHE A 69 7.50 -12.27 4.35
N VAL A 70 7.57 -10.96 4.60
CA VAL A 70 8.13 -10.41 5.83
C VAL A 70 7.24 -10.73 7.02
N VAL A 71 5.92 -10.58 6.88
CA VAL A 71 4.98 -10.77 7.98
C VAL A 71 4.51 -12.22 8.15
N ASP A 72 4.80 -13.09 7.18
CA ASP A 72 4.35 -14.48 7.18
C ASP A 72 4.80 -15.25 8.43
N GLY A 73 3.85 -15.72 9.24
CA GLY A 73 4.14 -16.38 10.51
C GLY A 73 4.93 -15.52 11.52
N LEU A 74 4.93 -14.19 11.37
CA LEU A 74 5.63 -13.29 12.29
C LEU A 74 4.86 -13.06 13.58
N TYR A 75 3.53 -12.96 13.49
CA TYR A 75 2.68 -12.66 14.64
C TYR A 75 1.40 -13.49 14.64
N SER A 76 0.56 -13.32 13.62
CA SER A 76 -0.69 -14.05 13.47
C SER A 76 -0.99 -14.33 12.00
N GLU A 77 -1.85 -15.31 11.76
CA GLU A 77 -2.34 -15.61 10.41
C GLU A 77 -3.10 -14.40 9.85
N ASP A 78 -3.92 -13.72 10.66
CA ASP A 78 -4.60 -12.48 10.30
C ASP A 78 -3.63 -11.40 9.80
N LEU A 79 -2.46 -11.24 10.44
CA LEU A 79 -1.45 -10.28 9.99
C LEU A 79 -0.92 -10.66 8.61
N SER A 80 -0.75 -11.93 8.30
CA SER A 80 -0.30 -12.36 6.97
C SER A 80 -1.41 -12.15 5.94
N ASN A 81 -2.65 -12.53 6.31
CA ASN A 81 -3.83 -12.42 5.48
C ASN A 81 -4.17 -10.98 5.09
N VAL A 82 -3.99 -10.00 5.99
CA VAL A 82 -4.28 -8.59 5.65
C VAL A 82 -3.37 -8.05 4.54
N TYR A 83 -2.12 -8.55 4.43
CA TYR A 83 -1.22 -8.20 3.32
C TYR A 83 -1.53 -8.96 2.03
N VAL A 84 -1.89 -10.25 2.13
CA VAL A 84 -2.31 -11.05 0.97
C VAL A 84 -3.58 -10.45 0.35
N LYS A 85 -4.60 -10.15 1.17
CA LYS A 85 -5.85 -9.54 0.71
C LYS A 85 -5.64 -8.14 0.14
N TRP A 86 -4.72 -7.36 0.70
CA TRP A 86 -4.34 -6.09 0.09
C TRP A 86 -3.77 -6.26 -1.33
N ASN A 87 -2.90 -7.25 -1.54
CA ASN A 87 -2.34 -7.53 -2.85
C ASN A 87 -3.41 -8.02 -3.85
N GLU A 88 -4.39 -8.81 -3.39
CA GLU A 88 -5.55 -9.22 -4.19
C GLU A 88 -6.37 -8.01 -4.66
N ILE A 89 -6.75 -7.11 -3.74
CA ILE A 89 -7.42 -5.84 -4.05
C ILE A 89 -6.56 -5.01 -5.01
N TYR A 90 -5.25 -4.92 -4.77
CA TYR A 90 -4.36 -4.17 -5.64
C TYR A 90 -4.39 -4.70 -7.08
N LEU A 91 -4.34 -6.01 -7.26
CA LEU A 91 -4.40 -6.63 -8.59
C LEU A 91 -5.75 -6.41 -9.27
N LEU A 92 -6.87 -6.62 -8.55
CA LEU A 92 -8.22 -6.40 -9.08
C LEU A 92 -8.42 -4.94 -9.51
N SER A 93 -7.88 -3.98 -8.77
CA SER A 93 -7.97 -2.55 -9.14
C SER A 93 -7.26 -2.17 -10.44
N ARG A 94 -6.41 -3.05 -10.98
CA ARG A 94 -5.60 -2.80 -12.18
C ARG A 94 -6.23 -3.39 -13.43
N LEU A 95 -7.40 -4.01 -13.30
CA LEU A 95 -8.20 -4.42 -14.45
C LEU A 95 -8.55 -3.18 -15.28
N GLU A 96 -8.29 -3.25 -16.59
CA GLU A 96 -8.56 -2.15 -17.52
C GLU A 96 -10.07 -1.96 -17.72
N ASN A 97 -10.82 -3.06 -17.71
CA ASN A 97 -12.25 -3.11 -17.88
C ASN A 97 -12.86 -3.98 -16.79
N PHE A 98 -13.80 -3.42 -16.02
CA PHE A 98 -14.56 -4.15 -15.01
C PHE A 98 -15.87 -4.65 -15.60
N LYS A 99 -16.13 -5.95 -15.46
CA LYS A 99 -17.49 -6.53 -15.56
C LYS A 99 -18.21 -6.35 -14.22
N GLU A 100 -19.54 -6.47 -14.22
CA GLU A 100 -20.30 -6.39 -12.97
C GLU A 100 -19.91 -7.51 -11.98
N SER A 101 -19.55 -8.70 -12.48
CA SER A 101 -18.99 -9.77 -11.65
C SER A 101 -17.66 -9.36 -11.00
N ASP A 102 -16.79 -8.68 -11.74
CA ASP A 102 -15.49 -8.23 -11.23
C ASP A 102 -15.67 -7.17 -10.14
N LEU A 103 -16.70 -6.32 -10.26
CA LEU A 103 -17.06 -5.35 -9.22
C LEU A 103 -17.59 -6.02 -7.94
N GLN A 104 -18.38 -7.09 -8.08
CA GLN A 104 -18.85 -7.88 -6.94
C GLN A 104 -17.67 -8.56 -6.22
N ASP A 105 -16.77 -9.18 -6.97
CA ASP A 105 -15.56 -9.80 -6.43
C ASP A 105 -14.66 -8.76 -5.76
N PHE A 106 -14.54 -7.57 -6.36
CA PHE A 106 -13.76 -6.47 -5.80
C PHE A 106 -14.35 -5.95 -4.48
N GLN A 107 -15.67 -5.75 -4.40
CA GLN A 107 -16.33 -5.36 -3.14
C GLN A 107 -16.14 -6.43 -2.07
N LYS A 108 -16.26 -7.71 -2.44
CA LYS A 108 -16.04 -8.82 -1.51
C LYS A 108 -14.61 -8.83 -0.97
N ALA A 109 -13.61 -8.68 -1.84
CA ALA A 109 -12.21 -8.60 -1.43
C ALA A 109 -11.96 -7.42 -0.48
N ILE A 110 -12.54 -6.25 -0.76
CA ILE A 110 -12.45 -5.06 0.11
C ILE A 110 -13.09 -5.32 1.48
N ASN A 111 -14.26 -5.94 1.53
CA ASN A 111 -14.93 -6.26 2.78
C ASN A 111 -14.14 -7.27 3.62
N ASP A 112 -13.65 -8.34 2.98
CA ASP A 112 -12.84 -9.38 3.63
C ASP A 112 -11.55 -8.77 4.20
N TRP A 113 -10.84 -7.95 3.43
CA TRP A 113 -9.67 -7.20 3.90
C TRP A 113 -10.03 -6.24 5.04
N GLY A 114 -11.11 -5.46 4.89
CA GLY A 114 -11.53 -4.44 5.84
C GLY A 114 -11.86 -5.02 7.20
N ASN A 115 -12.51 -6.19 7.25
CA ASN A 115 -12.82 -6.90 8.49
C ASN A 115 -11.53 -7.29 9.24
N ILE A 116 -10.53 -7.83 8.53
CA ILE A 116 -9.24 -8.20 9.14
C ILE A 116 -8.47 -6.95 9.57
N PHE A 117 -8.44 -5.91 8.73
CA PHE A 117 -7.77 -4.64 9.02
C PHE A 117 -8.33 -3.98 10.28
N ILE A 118 -9.66 -3.90 10.41
CA ILE A 118 -10.32 -3.35 11.59
C ILE A 118 -10.01 -4.21 12.82
N LYS A 119 -10.13 -5.54 12.71
CA LYS A 119 -9.83 -6.47 13.81
C LYS A 119 -8.41 -6.31 14.35
N LEU A 120 -7.42 -6.14 13.47
CA LEU A 120 -6.01 -6.01 13.85
C LEU A 120 -5.65 -4.63 14.38
N PHE A 121 -6.20 -3.56 13.77
CA PHE A 121 -5.64 -2.22 13.94
C PHE A 121 -6.54 -1.22 14.65
N ARG A 122 -7.76 -1.61 15.08
CA ARG A 122 -8.70 -0.74 15.78
C ARG A 122 -8.06 0.02 16.95
N ASP A 123 -7.30 -0.69 17.76
CA ASP A 123 -6.72 -0.15 19.01
C ASP A 123 -5.50 0.77 18.77
N PHE A 124 -4.95 0.77 17.55
CA PHE A 124 -3.78 1.57 17.17
C PHE A 124 -4.17 2.90 16.50
N SER A 125 -5.45 3.09 16.25
CA SER A 125 -5.96 4.32 15.66
C SER A 125 -6.57 5.20 16.75
N CYS A 126 -5.93 6.35 17.02
CA CYS A 126 -6.47 7.35 17.94
C CYS A 126 -7.89 7.81 17.56
N SER A 127 -8.29 7.65 16.30
CA SER A 127 -9.63 7.98 15.79
C SER A 127 -10.57 6.77 15.66
N ASN A 128 -10.21 5.59 16.18
CA ASN A 128 -10.93 4.33 15.95
C ASN A 128 -11.14 4.03 14.45
N LEU A 129 -10.10 4.26 13.65
CA LEU A 129 -10.10 4.08 12.19
C LEU A 129 -11.07 5.01 11.43
N LYS A 130 -11.57 6.06 12.08
CA LYS A 130 -12.40 7.11 11.45
C LYS A 130 -11.53 8.08 10.65
N PHE A 131 -10.85 7.59 9.61
CA PHE A 131 -10.21 8.46 8.62
C PHE A 131 -10.96 8.37 7.28
N PRO A 132 -11.29 9.51 6.64
CA PRO A 132 -12.17 9.54 5.46
C PRO A 132 -11.76 8.61 4.32
N LYS A 133 -10.46 8.37 4.15
CA LYS A 133 -9.92 7.49 3.11
C LYS A 133 -10.38 6.04 3.28
N LEU A 134 -10.35 5.49 4.50
CA LEU A 134 -10.80 4.13 4.75
C LEU A 134 -12.29 3.98 4.49
N HIS A 135 -13.08 4.97 4.95
CA HIS A 135 -14.52 4.97 4.73
C HIS A 135 -14.87 5.04 3.24
N SER A 136 -14.25 5.95 2.50
CA SER A 136 -14.41 6.04 1.05
C SER A 136 -14.04 4.74 0.34
N TRP A 137 -12.98 4.07 0.80
CA TRP A 137 -12.53 2.81 0.21
C TRP A 137 -13.48 1.64 0.47
N ILE A 138 -13.97 1.50 1.70
CA ILE A 138 -14.86 0.38 2.06
C ILE A 138 -16.23 0.53 1.41
N TYR A 139 -16.79 1.75 1.39
CA TYR A 139 -18.20 1.95 1.07
C TYR A 139 -18.47 2.53 -0.32
N HIS A 140 -17.53 3.26 -0.93
CA HIS A 140 -17.82 4.07 -2.12
C HIS A 140 -16.93 3.76 -3.32
N ILE A 141 -15.86 2.98 -3.17
CA ILE A 141 -14.91 2.77 -4.27
C ILE A 141 -15.56 2.02 -5.44
N VAL A 142 -16.39 1.02 -5.18
CA VAL A 142 -17.05 0.24 -6.23
C VAL A 142 -18.09 1.06 -6.97
N ASP A 143 -18.88 1.86 -6.27
CA ASP A 143 -19.84 2.78 -6.89
C ASP A 143 -19.12 3.84 -7.75
N THR A 144 -18.01 4.38 -7.24
CA THR A 144 -17.17 5.31 -8.00
C THR A 144 -16.66 4.68 -9.30
N ILE A 145 -16.24 3.41 -9.26
CA ILE A 145 -15.77 2.67 -10.45
C ILE A 145 -16.91 2.44 -11.44
N ARG A 146 -18.09 2.07 -10.94
CA ARG A 146 -19.28 1.80 -11.77
C ARG A 146 -19.71 3.05 -12.53
N GLU A 147 -19.74 4.20 -11.86
CA GLU A 147 -20.16 5.48 -12.44
C GLU A 147 -19.15 6.01 -13.48
N HIS A 148 -17.85 5.85 -13.22
CA HIS A 148 -16.81 6.50 -14.02
C HIS A 148 -16.12 5.55 -15.03
N ARG A 149 -16.51 4.27 -15.08
CA ARG A 149 -16.00 3.19 -15.96
C ARG A 149 -14.48 2.98 -15.99
N ALA A 150 -13.70 3.76 -15.26
CA ALA A 150 -12.27 3.60 -15.09
C ALA A 150 -11.82 4.24 -13.78
N ILE A 151 -11.05 3.48 -13.00
CA ILE A 151 -10.27 3.94 -11.85
C ILE A 151 -9.26 5.07 -12.23
N ASN A 152 -9.07 5.28 -13.53
CA ASN A 152 -8.04 6.09 -14.18
C ASN A 152 -8.51 7.52 -14.48
N GLY A 153 -9.83 7.77 -14.47
CA GLY A 153 -10.40 9.09 -14.76
C GLY A 153 -10.21 10.11 -13.62
N TYR A 154 -9.89 9.65 -12.41
CA TYR A 154 -9.88 10.47 -11.19
C TYR A 154 -8.50 10.67 -10.56
N THR A 155 -7.43 10.09 -11.11
CA THR A 155 -6.10 10.20 -10.49
C THR A 155 -5.22 11.19 -11.19
N THR A 156 -4.69 12.13 -10.42
CA THR A 156 -3.62 13.03 -10.85
C THR A 156 -2.35 12.29 -11.24
N GLU A 157 -2.25 10.96 -11.12
CA GLU A 157 -1.06 10.18 -11.45
C GLU A 157 -0.65 10.32 -12.92
N THR A 158 -1.61 10.40 -13.86
CA THR A 158 -1.32 10.70 -15.27
C THR A 158 -0.78 12.12 -15.44
N TYR A 159 -1.43 13.11 -14.80
CA TYR A 159 -0.98 14.50 -14.80
C TYR A 159 0.38 14.69 -14.11
N GLU A 160 0.61 14.02 -12.99
CA GLU A 160 1.85 14.02 -12.20
C GLU A 160 2.98 13.36 -12.98
N SER A 161 2.69 12.24 -13.67
CA SER A 161 3.65 11.57 -14.56
C SER A 161 4.03 12.49 -15.72
N LEU A 162 3.05 13.10 -16.40
CA LEU A 162 3.30 14.07 -17.46
C LEU A 162 4.06 15.29 -16.95
N HIS A 163 3.65 15.88 -15.83
CA HIS A 163 4.33 17.03 -15.22
C HIS A 163 5.76 16.66 -14.77
N LYS A 164 5.98 15.44 -14.29
CA LYS A 164 7.33 14.96 -13.98
C LYS A 164 8.18 14.84 -15.24
N THR A 165 7.65 14.25 -16.31
CA THR A 165 8.35 14.01 -17.58
C THR A 165 8.63 15.29 -18.35
N TYR A 166 7.63 16.18 -18.46
CA TYR A 166 7.70 17.36 -19.32
C TYR A 166 8.11 18.64 -18.58
N VAL A 167 8.03 18.68 -17.26
CA VAL A 167 8.39 19.88 -16.48
C VAL A 167 9.56 19.60 -15.56
N LYS A 168 9.46 18.61 -14.66
CA LYS A 168 10.51 18.39 -13.64
C LYS A 168 11.83 17.83 -14.21
N ILE A 169 11.78 16.90 -15.18
CA ILE A 169 12.99 16.32 -15.78
C ILE A 169 13.77 17.38 -16.60
N PRO A 170 13.13 18.11 -17.54
CA PRO A 170 13.83 19.14 -18.31
C PRO A 170 14.42 20.23 -17.41
N TYR A 171 13.64 20.73 -16.43
CA TYR A 171 14.11 21.77 -15.52
C TYR A 171 15.32 21.34 -14.67
N ARG A 172 15.41 20.06 -14.30
CA ARG A 172 16.59 19.52 -13.60
C ARG A 172 17.80 19.37 -14.50
N CYS A 173 17.61 19.03 -15.79
CA CYS A 173 18.69 19.02 -16.77
C CYS A 173 19.26 20.43 -17.00
N TYR A 174 18.39 21.43 -17.20
CA TYR A 174 18.82 22.83 -17.37
C TYR A 174 19.56 23.39 -16.15
N ARG A 175 19.25 22.93 -14.93
CA ARG A 175 19.94 23.37 -13.71
C ARG A 175 21.33 22.72 -13.52
N ILE A 176 21.65 21.63 -14.23
CA ILE A 176 22.98 21.00 -14.21
C ILE A 176 23.90 21.61 -15.29
N GLU A 177 23.32 22.28 -16.29
CA GLU A 177 24.03 22.90 -17.43
C GLU A 177 24.24 24.42 -17.31
N LEU A 178 23.84 25.03 -16.18
CA LEU A 178 24.17 26.42 -15.88
C LEU A 178 25.47 26.48 -15.05
N PRO A 179 26.53 27.19 -15.51
CA PRO A 179 27.77 27.38 -14.77
C PRO A 179 27.58 28.22 -13.49
#